data_AF-X0WL38-F1
#
_entry.id   AF-X0WL38-F1
#
_cell.length_a   1.000
_cell.length_b   1.000
_cell.length_c   1.000
_cell.angle_alpha   90.00
_cell.angle_beta   90.00
_cell.angle_gamma   90.00
#
_symmetry.space_group_name_H-M   'P 1'
#
loop_
_entity.id
_entity.type
_entity.pdbx_description
1 polymer ?
#
loop_
_entity_poly.entity_id
_entity_poly.type
_entity_poly.pdbx_seq_one_letter_code
_entity_poly.pdbx_strand_id
1 'polypeptide(L)'
;LRIYPGAGGAIESVREFKGMRWLHESGYPVPQVHLQAGEDSPFGYPFVIMDRIDGQVMRQIMNNTPEEEQEGLLTLFCDLFVNLHNLDWRSFSESSKQIDHSDPYQYCDYWICTARQGIQQFELQGLSEPLDWFEEKRSEIPCLRPSVVHLDFHPNNVLLRADGQAFVIDWSQVSLTDARFDLAWTLVLAHAYLGNQWRNQILAGYERINKAKIDRIEIF
;
A
#
# COMPACT_ATOMS: atom_id res chain seq x y z
N LEU A 1 -19.44 -5.76 1.97
CA LEU A 1 -20.00 -4.40 1.88
C LEU A 1 -19.11 -3.49 2.71
N ARG A 2 -18.55 -2.45 2.11
CA ARG A 2 -17.81 -1.38 2.80
C ARG A 2 -18.54 -0.07 2.56
N ILE A 3 -18.86 0.66 3.63
CA ILE A 3 -19.54 1.96 3.59
C ILE A 3 -18.51 3.05 3.87
N TYR A 4 -18.61 4.20 3.19
CA TYR A 4 -17.68 5.32 3.30
C TYR A 4 -18.40 6.57 3.80
N PRO A 5 -18.54 6.75 5.13
CA PRO A 5 -19.38 7.80 5.70
C PRO A 5 -18.69 9.18 5.78
N GLY A 6 -17.40 9.27 5.45
CA GLY A 6 -16.62 10.51 5.57
C GLY A 6 -16.84 11.49 4.42
N ALA A 7 -16.41 12.75 4.61
CA ALA A 7 -16.55 13.82 3.61
C ALA A 7 -15.83 13.55 2.27
N GLY A 8 -14.88 12.60 2.24
CA GLY A 8 -14.20 12.11 1.03
C GLY A 8 -14.74 10.79 0.49
N GLY A 9 -15.78 10.21 1.09
CA GLY A 9 -16.19 8.83 0.89
C GLY A 9 -16.60 8.50 -0.56
N ALA A 10 -17.14 9.46 -1.29
CA ALA A 10 -17.49 9.27 -2.70
C ALA A 10 -16.24 9.03 -3.55
N ILE A 11 -15.20 9.85 -3.36
CA ILE A 11 -13.92 9.74 -4.09
C ILE A 11 -13.19 8.45 -3.68
N GLU A 12 -13.11 8.19 -2.37
CA GLU A 12 -12.47 6.99 -1.83
C GLU A 12 -13.14 5.70 -2.35
N SER A 13 -14.47 5.64 -2.33
CA SER A 13 -15.20 4.45 -2.80
C SER A 13 -14.98 4.16 -4.28
N VAL A 14 -14.88 5.21 -5.12
CA VAL A 14 -14.61 5.07 -6.56
C VAL A 14 -13.18 4.61 -6.80
N ARG A 15 -12.20 5.21 -6.10
CA ARG A 15 -10.78 4.85 -6.19
C ARG A 15 -10.57 3.39 -5.77
N GLU A 16 -11.04 3.01 -4.59
CA GLU A 16 -10.89 1.64 -4.09
C GLU A 16 -11.54 0.63 -5.05
N PHE A 17 -12.76 0.92 -5.54
CA PHE A 17 -13.44 0.05 -6.50
C PHE A 17 -12.67 -0.14 -7.81
N LYS A 18 -12.21 0.94 -8.43
CA LYS A 18 -11.48 0.88 -9.70
C LYS A 18 -10.10 0.24 -9.52
N GLY A 19 -9.38 0.59 -8.46
CA GLY A 19 -8.10 -0.01 -8.13
C GLY A 19 -8.21 -1.52 -7.89
N MET A 20 -9.17 -1.96 -7.07
CA MET A 20 -9.41 -3.39 -6.83
C MET A 20 -9.84 -4.13 -8.10
N ARG A 21 -10.69 -3.53 -8.94
CA ARG A 21 -11.06 -4.13 -10.23
C ARG A 21 -9.84 -4.34 -11.11
N TRP A 22 -9.00 -3.32 -11.25
CA TRP A 22 -7.78 -3.40 -12.07
C TRP A 22 -6.79 -4.42 -11.51
N LEU A 23 -6.61 -4.47 -10.18
CA LEU A 23 -5.74 -5.45 -9.51
C LEU A 23 -6.21 -6.88 -9.79
N HIS A 24 -7.52 -7.13 -9.68
CA HIS A 24 -8.11 -8.42 -10.00
C HIS A 24 -7.91 -8.80 -11.48
N GLU A 25 -8.16 -7.88 -12.41
CA GLU A 25 -7.94 -8.07 -13.85
C GLU A 25 -6.46 -8.31 -14.20
N SER A 26 -5.56 -7.75 -13.38
CA SER A 26 -4.10 -7.95 -13.49
C SER A 26 -3.61 -9.24 -12.82
N GLY A 27 -4.53 -10.05 -12.26
CA GLY A 27 -4.21 -11.32 -11.60
C GLY A 27 -3.65 -11.17 -10.18
N TYR A 28 -3.72 -9.98 -9.59
CA TYR A 28 -3.32 -9.77 -8.20
C TYR A 28 -4.43 -10.24 -7.24
N PRO A 29 -4.11 -10.94 -6.14
CA PRO A 29 -5.12 -11.57 -5.30
C PRO A 29 -5.83 -10.57 -4.39
N VAL A 30 -6.90 -9.98 -4.91
CA VAL A 30 -7.84 -9.11 -4.19
C VAL A 30 -9.25 -9.68 -4.24
N PRO A 31 -10.13 -9.34 -3.28
CA PRO A 31 -11.56 -9.65 -3.40
C PRO A 31 -12.13 -9.07 -4.70
N GLN A 32 -12.93 -9.85 -5.43
CA GLN A 32 -13.59 -9.33 -6.62
C GLN A 32 -14.63 -8.28 -6.21
N VAL A 33 -14.56 -7.09 -6.81
CA VAL A 33 -15.55 -6.04 -6.62
C VAL A 33 -16.71 -6.19 -7.61
N HIS A 34 -17.94 -6.01 -7.12
CA HIS A 34 -19.17 -6.24 -7.87
C HIS A 34 -19.91 -4.94 -8.17
N LEU A 35 -20.02 -4.04 -7.19
CA LEU A 35 -20.79 -2.80 -7.31
C LEU A 35 -20.13 -1.67 -6.51
N GLN A 36 -20.15 -0.47 -7.08
CA GLN A 36 -19.92 0.78 -6.36
C GLN A 36 -21.17 1.65 -6.52
N ALA A 37 -21.62 2.26 -5.42
CA ALA A 37 -22.73 3.20 -5.39
C ALA A 37 -22.29 4.49 -4.70
N GLY A 38 -22.80 5.63 -5.18
CA GLY A 38 -22.55 6.97 -4.62
C GLY A 38 -23.45 7.32 -3.43
N GLU A 39 -23.58 8.61 -3.14
CA GLU A 39 -24.33 9.12 -1.97
C GLU A 39 -25.85 8.88 -2.06
N ASP A 40 -26.41 8.81 -3.27
CA ASP A 40 -27.83 8.52 -3.53
C ASP A 40 -28.23 7.05 -3.22
N SER A 41 -27.38 6.32 -2.48
CA SER A 41 -27.63 4.92 -2.15
C SER A 41 -28.70 4.76 -1.06
N PRO A 42 -29.31 3.56 -0.92
CA PRO A 42 -30.27 3.29 0.14
C PRO A 42 -29.74 3.49 1.57
N PHE A 43 -28.42 3.58 1.74
CA PHE A 43 -27.77 3.80 3.03
C PHE A 43 -27.42 5.27 3.29
N GLY A 44 -27.66 6.17 2.32
CA GLY A 44 -27.29 7.59 2.42
C GLY A 44 -25.78 7.86 2.36
N TYR A 45 -25.00 6.84 2.00
CA TYR A 45 -23.54 6.90 1.91
C TYR A 45 -23.03 6.10 0.71
N PRO A 46 -21.88 6.48 0.14
CA PRO A 46 -21.19 5.68 -0.85
C PRO A 46 -20.79 4.31 -0.27
N PHE A 47 -20.82 3.28 -1.12
CA PHE A 47 -20.41 1.94 -0.70
C PHE A 47 -19.81 1.12 -1.85
N VAL A 48 -19.08 0.08 -1.46
CA VAL A 48 -18.58 -0.98 -2.36
C VAL A 48 -19.08 -2.35 -1.90
N ILE A 49 -19.59 -3.15 -2.85
CA ILE A 49 -19.87 -4.58 -2.68
C ILE A 49 -18.75 -5.36 -3.36
N MET A 50 -18.23 -6.35 -2.65
CA MET A 50 -17.13 -7.21 -3.06
C MET A 50 -17.30 -8.59 -2.41
N ASP A 51 -16.52 -9.56 -2.86
CA ASP A 51 -16.47 -10.88 -2.25
C ASP A 51 -16.13 -10.82 -0.76
N ARG A 52 -16.81 -11.67 0.03
CA ARG A 52 -16.37 -11.99 1.38
C ARG A 52 -15.36 -13.12 1.30
N ILE A 53 -14.12 -12.83 1.65
CA ILE A 53 -13.08 -13.87 1.78
C ILE A 53 -13.26 -14.60 3.11
N ASP A 54 -13.55 -15.90 3.03
CA ASP A 54 -13.61 -16.78 4.20
C ASP A 54 -12.19 -17.31 4.52
N GLY A 55 -11.42 -16.47 5.19
CA GLY A 55 -10.02 -16.72 5.54
C GLY A 55 -9.65 -16.13 6.89
N GLN A 56 -8.52 -16.57 7.43
CA GLN A 56 -7.95 -16.08 8.68
C GLN A 56 -6.95 -14.96 8.39
N VAL A 57 -6.86 -13.97 9.29
CA VAL A 57 -5.89 -12.89 9.16
C VAL A 57 -4.48 -13.45 9.31
N MET A 58 -3.59 -13.16 8.36
CA MET A 58 -2.21 -13.66 8.35
C MET A 58 -1.48 -13.35 9.66
N ARG A 59 -1.68 -12.17 10.24
CA ARG A 59 -1.12 -11.83 11.55
C ARG A 59 -1.54 -12.78 12.67
N GLN A 60 -2.81 -13.19 12.68
CA GLN A 60 -3.32 -14.12 13.70
C GLN A 60 -2.70 -15.51 13.51
N ILE A 61 -2.51 -15.94 12.27
CA ILE A 61 -1.81 -17.19 11.96
C ILE A 61 -0.37 -17.09 12.45
N MET A 62 0.37 -16.04 12.07
CA MET A 62 1.76 -15.82 12.51
C MET A 62 1.91 -15.87 14.03
N ASN A 63 1.01 -15.22 14.79
CA ASN A 63 1.06 -15.24 16.26
C ASN A 63 0.88 -16.65 16.87
N ASN A 64 0.20 -17.55 16.17
CA ASN A 64 -0.06 -18.93 16.62
C ASN A 64 0.91 -19.96 16.02
N THR A 65 1.74 -19.54 15.05
CA THR A 65 2.74 -20.38 14.38
C THR A 65 4.10 -20.25 15.07
N PRO A 66 4.77 -21.37 15.43
CA PRO A 66 6.13 -21.34 15.97
C PRO A 66 7.10 -20.59 15.05
N GLU A 67 8.09 -19.89 15.62
CA GLU A 67 9.04 -19.04 14.87
C GLU A 67 9.73 -19.79 13.72
N GLU A 68 10.07 -21.06 13.93
CA GLU A 68 10.70 -21.95 12.93
C GLU A 68 9.83 -22.19 11.69
N GLU A 69 8.51 -22.02 11.81
CA GLU A 69 7.53 -22.23 10.74
C GLU A 69 7.03 -20.90 10.14
N GLN A 70 7.39 -19.76 10.72
CA GLN A 70 6.96 -18.43 10.24
C GLN A 70 7.64 -18.02 8.94
N GLU A 71 8.77 -18.64 8.56
CA GLU A 71 9.51 -18.31 7.34
C GLU A 71 8.65 -18.43 6.07
N GLY A 72 7.77 -19.44 6.02
CA GLY A 72 6.85 -19.63 4.89
C GLY A 72 5.84 -18.49 4.76
N LEU A 73 5.28 -18.03 5.89
CA LEU A 73 4.32 -16.92 5.92
C LEU A 73 4.99 -15.58 5.59
N LEU A 74 6.20 -15.35 6.10
CA LEU A 74 6.99 -14.17 5.76
C LEU A 74 7.38 -14.15 4.28
N THR A 75 7.75 -15.30 3.71
CA THR A 75 8.07 -15.42 2.29
C THR A 75 6.83 -15.12 1.45
N LEU A 76 5.67 -15.70 1.77
CA LEU A 76 4.40 -15.40 1.10
C LEU A 76 4.02 -13.91 1.20
N PHE A 77 4.17 -13.29 2.38
CA PHE A 77 3.92 -11.87 2.58
C PHE A 77 4.79 -11.01 1.64
N CYS A 78 6.09 -11.28 1.60
CA CYS A 78 7.02 -10.55 0.74
C CYS A 78 6.79 -10.86 -0.75
N ASP A 79 6.37 -12.08 -1.11
CA ASP A 79 6.02 -12.45 -2.49
C ASP A 79 4.82 -11.65 -2.97
N LEU A 80 3.75 -11.56 -2.17
CA LEU A 80 2.60 -10.71 -2.46
C LEU A 80 3.04 -9.26 -2.65
N PHE A 81 3.94 -8.76 -1.80
CA PHE A 81 4.35 -7.36 -1.85
C PHE A 81 5.19 -7.04 -3.09
N VAL A 82 6.18 -7.88 -3.40
CA VAL A 82 7.01 -7.72 -4.60
C VAL A 82 6.19 -7.91 -5.88
N ASN A 83 5.23 -8.85 -5.88
CA ASN A 83 4.34 -9.06 -7.02
C ASN A 83 3.48 -7.84 -7.30
N LEU A 84 3.00 -7.14 -6.25
CA LEU A 84 2.25 -5.89 -6.40
C LEU A 84 3.09 -4.83 -7.10
N HIS A 85 4.31 -4.59 -6.60
CA HIS A 85 5.20 -3.57 -7.14
C HIS A 85 5.70 -3.89 -8.56
N ASN A 86 5.66 -5.15 -8.98
CA ASN A 86 6.08 -5.58 -10.31
C ASN A 86 4.99 -5.55 -11.38
N LEU A 87 3.72 -5.32 -11.01
CA LEU A 87 2.62 -5.19 -11.99
C LEU A 87 2.93 -4.11 -13.04
N ASP A 88 2.41 -4.30 -14.27
CA ASP A 88 2.54 -3.30 -15.33
C ASP A 88 1.59 -2.13 -15.09
N TRP A 89 2.10 -1.14 -14.37
CA TRP A 89 1.39 0.07 -13.98
C TRP A 89 0.84 0.89 -15.15
N ARG A 90 1.32 0.71 -16.39
CA ARG A 90 0.90 1.55 -17.53
C ARG A 90 -0.58 1.44 -17.84
N SER A 91 -1.21 0.34 -17.48
CA SER A 91 -2.65 0.13 -17.62
C SER A 91 -3.44 0.60 -16.39
N PHE A 92 -2.76 0.95 -15.28
CA PHE A 92 -3.38 1.49 -14.08
C PHE A 92 -3.85 2.93 -14.33
N SER A 93 -5.12 3.03 -14.73
CA SER A 93 -5.69 4.26 -15.28
C SER A 93 -6.05 5.37 -14.27
N GLU A 94 -5.77 5.18 -12.97
CA GLU A 94 -6.25 6.10 -11.93
C GLU A 94 -5.24 7.16 -11.48
N SER A 95 -3.95 6.99 -11.72
CA SER A 95 -2.95 7.99 -11.36
C SER A 95 -2.83 9.04 -12.46
N SER A 96 -3.72 10.02 -12.38
CA SER A 96 -3.68 11.38 -12.91
C SER A 96 -3.01 11.58 -14.28
N LYS A 97 -3.79 12.09 -15.24
CA LYS A 97 -3.32 12.76 -16.46
C LYS A 97 -2.34 13.94 -16.22
N GLN A 98 -1.89 14.16 -14.99
CA GLN A 98 -1.06 15.27 -14.51
C GLN A 98 0.33 14.83 -14.03
N ILE A 99 0.60 13.52 -13.89
CA ILE A 99 1.95 13.04 -13.56
C ILE A 99 2.71 12.79 -14.86
N ASP A 100 3.72 13.63 -15.10
CA ASP A 100 4.78 13.39 -16.06
C ASP A 100 5.74 12.31 -15.52
N HIS A 101 5.45 11.07 -15.89
CA HIS A 101 6.29 9.92 -15.52
C HIS A 101 7.74 10.01 -16.05
N SER A 102 8.09 11.01 -16.87
CA SER A 102 9.46 11.25 -17.30
C SER A 102 10.30 12.05 -16.29
N ASP A 103 9.67 12.78 -15.36
CA ASP A 103 10.35 13.40 -14.23
C ASP A 103 10.48 12.37 -13.09
N PRO A 104 11.70 11.87 -12.79
CA PRO A 104 11.88 10.85 -11.77
C PRO A 104 11.58 11.36 -10.36
N TYR A 105 11.41 12.66 -10.14
CA TYR A 105 11.21 13.20 -8.82
C TYR A 105 9.77 13.60 -8.51
N GLN A 106 8.87 13.57 -9.51
CA GLN A 106 7.52 14.09 -9.35
C GLN A 106 6.72 13.37 -8.26
N TYR A 107 6.94 12.06 -8.05
CA TYR A 107 6.31 11.33 -6.95
C TYR A 107 6.80 11.80 -5.57
N CYS A 108 8.10 12.06 -5.45
CA CYS A 108 8.67 12.62 -4.22
C CYS A 108 8.10 14.03 -3.96
N ASP A 109 8.03 14.87 -4.99
CA ASP A 109 7.42 16.20 -4.90
C ASP A 109 5.97 16.18 -4.49
N TYR A 110 5.20 15.21 -5.02
CA TYR A 110 3.82 15.01 -4.62
C TYR A 110 3.70 14.75 -3.11
N TRP A 111 4.54 13.87 -2.56
CA TRP A 111 4.52 13.57 -1.13
C TRP A 111 5.02 14.74 -0.28
N ILE A 112 6.07 15.46 -0.72
CA ILE A 112 6.55 16.67 -0.05
C ILE A 112 5.44 17.73 0.01
N CYS A 113 4.78 17.99 -1.13
CA CYS A 113 3.70 18.96 -1.22
C CYS A 113 2.51 18.57 -0.33
N THR A 114 2.11 17.29 -0.38
CA THR A 114 1.01 16.75 0.44
C THR A 114 1.33 16.85 1.93
N ALA A 115 2.55 16.49 2.34
CA ALA A 115 3.00 16.61 3.73
C ALA A 115 3.04 18.06 4.20
N ARG A 116 3.57 19.00 3.38
CA ARG A 116 3.58 20.44 3.70
C ARG A 116 2.16 20.98 3.91
N GLN A 117 1.23 20.62 3.02
CA GLN A 117 -0.18 21.02 3.14
C GLN A 117 -0.81 20.47 4.43
N GLY A 118 -0.59 19.19 4.75
CA GLY A 118 -1.09 18.58 5.98
C GLY A 118 -0.52 19.24 7.25
N ILE A 119 0.79 19.48 7.29
CA ILE A 119 1.46 20.17 8.41
C ILE A 119 0.85 21.55 8.62
N GLN A 120 0.64 22.31 7.55
CA GLN A 120 0.05 23.64 7.63
C GLN A 120 -1.42 23.60 8.06
N GLN A 121 -2.22 22.71 7.46
CA GLN A 121 -3.66 22.60 7.71
C GLN A 121 -3.96 22.20 9.15
N PHE A 122 -3.15 21.32 9.73
CA PHE A 122 -3.35 20.77 11.07
C PHE A 122 -2.42 21.37 12.13
N GLU A 123 -1.66 22.41 11.78
CA GLU A 123 -0.72 23.11 12.66
C GLU A 123 0.26 22.17 13.40
N LEU A 124 0.76 21.15 12.70
CA LEU A 124 1.59 20.10 13.28
C LEU A 124 3.00 20.61 13.58
N GLN A 125 3.38 20.59 14.86
CA GLN A 125 4.70 21.05 15.30
C GLN A 125 5.75 19.93 15.19
N GLY A 126 6.99 20.31 14.89
CA GLY A 126 8.15 19.39 14.86
C GLY A 126 8.28 18.54 13.60
N LEU A 127 7.38 18.70 12.62
CA LEU A 127 7.42 17.94 11.36
C LEU A 127 8.06 18.70 10.18
N SER A 128 8.22 20.02 10.29
CA SER A 128 8.85 20.82 9.24
C SER A 128 10.32 20.45 9.02
N GLU A 129 11.10 20.31 10.10
CA GLU A 129 12.54 20.00 10.00
C GLU A 129 12.80 18.62 9.36
N PRO A 130 12.13 17.53 9.77
CA PRO A 130 12.23 16.25 9.05
C PRO A 130 11.83 16.34 7.57
N LEU A 131 10.81 17.13 7.24
CA LEU A 131 10.34 17.29 5.86
C LEU A 131 11.32 18.12 5.01
N ASP A 132 11.92 19.16 5.59
CA ASP A 132 12.97 19.95 4.94
C ASP A 132 14.20 19.07 4.68
N TRP A 133 14.60 18.24 5.65
CA TRP A 133 15.66 17.24 5.45
C TRP A 133 15.33 16.26 4.33
N PHE A 134 14.09 15.76 4.26
CA PHE A 134 13.67 14.86 3.19
C PHE A 134 13.71 15.55 1.81
N GLU A 135 13.29 16.81 1.72
CA GLU A 135 13.37 17.60 0.49
C GLU A 135 14.83 17.84 0.06
N GLU A 136 15.75 18.10 0.98
CA GLU A 136 17.19 18.20 0.69
C GLU A 136 17.75 16.90 0.08
N LYS A 137 17.17 15.75 0.43
CA LYS A 137 17.55 14.42 -0.07
C LYS A 137 16.88 14.04 -1.39
N ARG A 138 15.92 14.82 -1.88
CA ARG A 138 15.14 14.54 -3.10
C ARG A 138 16.00 14.12 -4.29
N SER A 139 17.12 14.80 -4.55
CA SER A 139 18.00 14.47 -5.69
C SER A 139 18.72 13.13 -5.56
N GLU A 140 18.83 12.58 -4.35
CA GLU A 140 19.45 11.28 -4.08
C GLU A 140 18.48 10.10 -4.33
N ILE A 141 17.18 10.37 -4.50
CA ILE A 141 16.12 9.34 -4.57
C ILE A 141 15.25 9.44 -5.84
N PRO A 142 15.83 9.46 -7.05
CA PRO A 142 15.03 9.45 -8.27
C PRO A 142 14.18 8.17 -8.36
N CYS A 143 12.91 8.31 -8.74
CA CYS A 143 12.02 7.20 -9.06
C CYS A 143 12.35 6.69 -10.47
N LEU A 144 12.97 5.51 -10.54
CA LEU A 144 13.35 4.91 -11.82
C LEU A 144 12.17 4.24 -12.53
N ARG A 145 11.19 3.76 -11.75
CA ARG A 145 9.98 3.11 -12.23
C ARG A 145 8.90 3.26 -11.16
N PRO A 146 7.73 3.83 -11.48
CA PRO A 146 6.61 3.81 -10.57
C PRO A 146 5.97 2.43 -10.45
N SER A 147 5.27 2.23 -9.37
CA SER A 147 4.61 0.98 -9.01
C SER A 147 3.22 1.27 -8.48
N VAL A 148 2.28 0.36 -8.74
CA VAL A 148 1.01 0.37 -8.02
C VAL A 148 1.32 -0.03 -6.58
N VAL A 149 0.83 0.75 -5.62
CA VAL A 149 1.12 0.60 -4.20
C VAL A 149 -0.17 0.46 -3.40
N HIS A 150 -0.06 -0.14 -2.23
CA HIS A 150 -1.13 -0.30 -1.26
C HIS A 150 -1.17 0.85 -0.23
N LEU A 151 -0.01 1.30 0.26
CA LEU A 151 0.16 2.33 1.30
C LEU A 151 -0.41 1.97 2.68
N ASP A 152 -0.72 0.69 2.89
CA ASP A 152 -1.09 0.12 4.19
C ASP A 152 -0.83 -1.40 4.19
N PHE A 153 0.27 -1.82 3.55
CA PHE A 153 0.55 -3.23 3.33
C PHE A 153 1.13 -3.86 4.61
N HIS A 154 0.30 -4.59 5.35
CA HIS A 154 0.75 -5.25 6.58
C HIS A 154 0.02 -6.59 6.81
N PRO A 155 0.53 -7.49 7.67
CA PRO A 155 -0.08 -8.82 7.87
C PRO A 155 -1.53 -8.83 8.36
N ASN A 156 -2.07 -7.73 8.91
CA ASN A 156 -3.51 -7.65 9.23
C ASN A 156 -4.41 -7.42 7.99
N ASN A 157 -3.83 -6.99 6.86
CA ASN A 157 -4.51 -6.75 5.59
C ASN A 157 -4.30 -7.90 4.61
N VAL A 158 -3.86 -9.07 5.11
CA VAL A 158 -3.75 -10.29 4.31
C VAL A 158 -4.60 -11.38 4.95
N LEU A 159 -5.52 -11.95 4.18
CA LEU A 159 -6.37 -13.07 4.57
C LEU A 159 -5.87 -14.35 3.89
N LEU A 160 -5.76 -15.42 4.66
CA LEU A 160 -5.36 -16.76 4.21
C LEU A 160 -6.56 -17.71 4.32
N ARG A 161 -6.98 -18.25 3.18
CA ARG A 161 -8.02 -19.28 3.10
C ARG A 161 -7.45 -20.64 3.50
N ALA A 162 -8.34 -21.57 3.87
CA ALA A 162 -7.96 -22.94 4.23
C ALA A 162 -7.32 -23.73 3.06
N ASP A 163 -7.56 -23.32 1.82
CA ASP A 163 -6.93 -23.88 0.61
C ASP A 163 -5.53 -23.29 0.31
N GLY A 164 -5.03 -22.41 1.18
CA GLY A 164 -3.72 -21.77 1.07
C GLY A 164 -3.70 -20.50 0.22
N GLN A 165 -4.82 -20.10 -0.39
CA GLN A 165 -4.89 -18.84 -1.14
C GLN A 165 -4.83 -17.63 -0.21
N ALA A 166 -3.96 -16.68 -0.52
CA ALA A 166 -3.90 -15.40 0.16
C ALA A 166 -4.68 -14.34 -0.62
N PHE A 167 -5.30 -13.39 0.09
CA PHE A 167 -5.98 -12.23 -0.45
C PHE A 167 -5.54 -10.99 0.31
N VAL A 168 -5.18 -9.94 -0.41
CA VAL A 168 -4.86 -8.63 0.17
C VAL A 168 -6.11 -7.76 0.16
N ILE A 169 -6.39 -7.11 1.28
CA ILE A 169 -7.61 -6.33 1.53
C ILE A 169 -7.26 -4.91 1.98
N ASP A 170 -8.27 -4.05 2.07
CA ASP A 170 -8.14 -2.63 2.44
C ASP A 170 -7.33 -1.78 1.45
N TRP A 171 -7.82 -1.74 0.21
CA TRP A 171 -7.22 -0.97 -0.89
C TRP A 171 -7.64 0.50 -0.92
N SER A 172 -8.04 1.05 0.23
CA SER A 172 -8.56 2.42 0.32
C SER A 172 -7.55 3.47 -0.14
N GLN A 173 -6.25 3.17 -0.02
CA GLN A 173 -5.14 4.05 -0.39
C GLN A 173 -4.42 3.65 -1.69
N VAL A 174 -4.96 2.69 -2.46
CA VAL A 174 -4.33 2.22 -3.70
C VAL A 174 -3.99 3.39 -4.63
N SER A 175 -2.72 3.45 -5.03
CA SER A 175 -2.16 4.61 -5.74
C SER A 175 -1.01 4.18 -6.66
N LEU A 176 -0.49 5.12 -7.44
CA LEU A 176 0.76 4.96 -8.18
C LEU A 176 1.84 5.88 -7.60
N THR A 177 2.97 5.31 -7.20
CA THR A 177 4.12 6.08 -6.69
C THR A 177 5.41 5.26 -6.76
N ASP A 178 6.52 5.79 -6.25
CA ASP A 178 7.72 4.99 -5.98
C ASP A 178 7.42 3.91 -4.92
N ALA A 179 7.68 2.65 -5.25
CA ALA A 179 7.48 1.49 -4.35
C ALA A 179 8.19 1.63 -3.00
N ARG A 180 9.25 2.45 -2.92
CA ARG A 180 9.98 2.71 -1.67
C ARG A 180 9.12 3.40 -0.63
N PHE A 181 8.16 4.25 -1.01
CA PHE A 181 7.21 4.85 -0.05
C PHE A 181 6.34 3.78 0.61
N ASP A 182 5.82 2.83 -0.18
CA ASP A 182 4.97 1.76 0.34
C ASP A 182 5.76 0.78 1.23
N LEU A 183 6.97 0.41 0.78
CA LEU A 183 7.86 -0.43 1.57
C LEU A 183 8.28 0.28 2.87
N ALA A 184 8.72 1.54 2.81
CA ALA A 184 9.12 2.28 4.02
C ALA A 184 7.98 2.38 5.02
N TRP A 185 6.76 2.70 4.57
CA TRP A 185 5.60 2.73 5.44
C TRP A 185 5.31 1.37 6.08
N THR A 186 5.38 0.30 5.30
CA THR A 186 5.26 -1.09 5.81
C THR A 186 6.32 -1.39 6.87
N LEU A 187 7.57 -0.94 6.68
CA LEU A 187 8.66 -1.13 7.62
C LEU A 187 8.46 -0.33 8.92
N VAL A 188 7.91 0.89 8.83
CA VAL A 188 7.53 1.72 10.00
C VAL A 188 6.44 1.01 10.80
N LEU A 189 5.38 0.53 10.15
CA LEU A 189 4.30 -0.20 10.81
C LEU A 189 4.80 -1.50 11.45
N ALA A 190 5.62 -2.26 10.73
CA ALA A 190 6.23 -3.48 11.26
C ALA A 190 7.11 -3.19 12.48
N HIS A 191 7.91 -2.12 12.44
CA HIS A 191 8.72 -1.71 13.59
C HIS A 191 7.84 -1.31 14.78
N ALA A 192 6.82 -0.48 14.55
CA ALA A 192 5.95 0.04 15.59
C ALA A 192 5.12 -1.05 16.28
N TYR A 193 4.59 -2.01 15.52
CA TYR A 193 3.69 -3.04 16.06
C TYR A 193 4.41 -4.34 16.44
N LEU A 194 5.54 -4.66 15.80
CA LEU A 194 6.16 -5.99 15.86
C LEU A 194 7.64 -5.94 16.29
N GLY A 195 8.25 -4.76 16.33
CA GLY A 195 9.64 -4.55 16.70
C GLY A 195 10.63 -4.68 15.55
N ASN A 196 11.90 -4.40 15.86
CA ASN A 196 12.95 -4.22 14.86
C ASN A 196 13.32 -5.51 14.09
N GLN A 197 13.17 -6.68 14.71
CA GLN A 197 13.44 -7.97 14.06
C GLN A 197 12.53 -8.17 12.85
N TRP A 198 11.23 -7.93 13.00
CA TRP A 198 10.24 -8.04 11.92
C TRP A 198 10.49 -7.06 10.79
N ARG A 199 10.78 -5.80 11.12
CA ARG A 199 11.18 -4.78 10.14
C ARG A 199 12.35 -5.27 9.29
N ASN A 200 13.40 -5.81 9.92
CA ASN A 200 14.58 -6.30 9.20
C ASN A 200 14.30 -7.56 8.38
N GLN A 201 13.49 -8.48 8.90
CA GLN A 201 13.06 -9.70 8.19
C GLN A 201 12.22 -9.39 6.94
N ILE A 202 11.31 -8.42 7.02
CA ILE A 202 10.50 -7.97 5.88
C ILE A 202 11.41 -7.34 4.82
N LEU A 203 12.29 -6.41 5.19
CA LEU A 203 13.21 -5.79 4.23
C LEU A 203 14.11 -6.84 3.55
N ALA A 204 14.70 -7.75 4.33
CA ALA A 204 15.54 -8.82 3.78
C ALA A 204 14.76 -9.79 2.87
N GLY A 205 13.52 -10.13 3.24
CA GLY A 205 12.63 -10.95 2.44
C GLY A 205 12.26 -10.28 1.12
N TYR A 206 11.87 -9.00 1.18
CA TYR A 206 11.54 -8.19 0.02
C TYR A 206 12.74 -8.11 -0.95
N GLU A 207 13.93 -7.77 -0.47
CA GLU A 207 15.15 -7.69 -1.30
C GLU A 207 15.53 -9.03 -1.94
N ARG A 208 15.38 -10.13 -1.19
CA ARG A 208 15.65 -11.49 -1.68
C ARG A 208 14.74 -11.87 -2.84
N ILE A 209 13.43 -11.60 -2.72
CA ILE A 209 12.44 -11.93 -3.75
C ILE A 209 12.55 -10.96 -4.94
N ASN A 210 12.77 -9.67 -4.67
CA ASN A 210 12.99 -8.64 -5.68
C ASN A 210 14.34 -8.81 -6.41
N LYS A 211 15.26 -9.64 -5.88
CA LYS A 211 16.61 -9.88 -6.41
C LYS A 211 17.44 -8.61 -6.55
N ALA A 212 17.17 -7.62 -5.71
CA ALA A 212 17.87 -6.35 -5.69
C ALA A 212 17.78 -5.73 -4.30
N LYS A 213 18.86 -5.06 -3.90
CA LYS A 213 18.87 -4.20 -2.71
C LYS A 213 18.00 -2.98 -2.94
N ILE A 214 17.33 -2.51 -1.90
CA ILE A 214 16.53 -1.28 -1.99
C ILE A 214 17.40 -0.10 -1.62
N ASP A 215 17.73 0.70 -2.63
CA ASP A 215 18.61 1.84 -2.48
C ASP A 215 17.95 2.96 -1.66
N ARG A 216 18.70 3.48 -0.69
CA ARG A 216 18.35 4.61 0.18
C ARG A 216 17.00 4.48 0.90
N ILE A 217 16.59 3.26 1.28
CA ILE A 217 15.31 3.01 1.96
C ILE A 217 15.20 3.77 3.29
N GLU A 218 16.31 4.14 3.91
CA GLU A 218 16.37 4.93 5.14
C GLU A 218 15.96 6.40 5.00
N ILE A 219 15.86 6.91 3.76
CA ILE A 219 15.40 8.27 3.48
C ILE A 219 13.87 8.33 3.42
N PHE A 220 13.22 7.23 3.02
CA PHE A 220 11.77 7.08 2.91
C PHE A 220 11.15 6.70 4.26
#